data_AF-A0AAJ4ZH54-F1
#
_entry.id   AF-A0AAJ4ZH54-F1
#
_cell.length_a   1.000
_cell.length_b   1.000
_cell.length_c   1.000
_cell.angle_alpha   90.00
_cell.angle_beta   90.00
_cell.angle_gamma   90.00
#
_symmetry.space_group_name_H-M   'P 1'
#
loop_
_entity.id
_entity.type
_entity.pdbx_description
1 polymer ?
#
loop_
_entity_poly.entity_id
_entity_poly.type
_entity_poly.pdbx_seq_one_letter_code
_entity_poly.pdbx_strand_id
1 'polypeptide(L)'
;MRSTNTKHKILAAFLVALFIGLFAYNFNHGERIQFQDGLGWDGSLYAGWAQRDSKEVILSKTVPAYYIGRLLPSVIVHNVSNLLRYDISYPVRVIQAFYIYNFGLLLIAGFFTYLIGRHFEWHLPTYFLACTALFINYPVLKNASYNPTLVDISAYVISLVIFYFYLRDRVVPLSISIIVGAFIWPTLLYGTVPLLAFGKAPFKSDRVKLHANILALLIPLLWMSLAGYLYFFEGLRQQNGTTPIRLALFPASVILLMGYMYFVVRPFTDVGVWFSALRGVRWYRVGLAAVLFVAIKWVIGTVAAPGGDPLTITSYIGLLTQASVANPLVNVIAHAQHYGPFYVLAIMLWPQVSSIVKEQGAGLVFYIALFALLSAGAESRQFINAWPIVAVIVCEALRRRMGTSEDWAFYYSVLAIALVVSRFWLDINVGPWTGKLLEFPDQMLFMYTGPWMSNRMYEVFVAVTLLMTVALAALLRNLQPGTAGDRSPQH
;
A
#
# COMPACT_ATOMS: atom_id res chain seq x y z
N MET A 1 -35.62 14.47 -6.49
CA MET A 1 -34.18 14.49 -6.85
C MET A 1 -33.36 15.65 -6.27
N ARG A 2 -33.92 16.81 -5.86
CA ARG A 2 -33.13 17.89 -5.23
C ARG A 2 -32.74 17.66 -3.76
N SER A 3 -33.53 16.91 -2.96
CA SER A 3 -33.26 16.74 -1.51
C SER A 3 -32.15 15.74 -1.18
N THR A 4 -31.90 14.74 -2.04
CA THR A 4 -30.81 13.77 -1.85
C THR A 4 -29.45 14.46 -1.98
N ASN A 5 -29.30 15.40 -2.92
CA ASN A 5 -28.06 16.15 -3.14
C ASN A 5 -27.61 16.97 -1.91
N THR A 6 -28.54 17.48 -1.10
CA THR A 6 -28.20 18.24 0.11
C THR A 6 -27.63 17.35 1.22
N LYS A 7 -28.27 16.20 1.51
CA LYS A 7 -27.79 15.25 2.55
C LYS A 7 -26.37 14.77 2.27
N HIS A 8 -26.11 14.52 1.00
CA HIS A 8 -24.83 14.10 0.47
C HIS A 8 -23.71 15.13 0.63
N LYS A 9 -24.00 16.40 0.34
CA LYS A 9 -23.05 17.51 0.58
C LYS A 9 -22.75 17.68 2.07
N ILE A 10 -23.77 17.55 2.92
CA ILE A 10 -23.61 17.63 4.38
C ILE A 10 -22.72 16.49 4.88
N LEU A 11 -22.93 15.25 4.42
CA LEU A 11 -22.10 14.12 4.80
C LEU A 11 -20.63 14.28 4.37
N ALA A 12 -20.39 14.74 3.13
CA ALA A 12 -19.04 15.01 2.65
C ALA A 12 -18.37 16.12 3.48
N ALA A 13 -19.08 17.22 3.77
CA ALA A 13 -18.57 18.28 4.64
C ALA A 13 -18.29 17.77 6.06
N PHE A 14 -19.14 16.91 6.60
CA PHE A 14 -18.95 16.29 7.90
C PHE A 14 -17.71 15.40 7.92
N LEU A 15 -17.50 14.53 6.92
CA LEU A 15 -16.30 13.68 6.85
C LEU A 15 -15.02 14.50 6.73
N VAL A 16 -15.04 15.58 5.93
CA VAL A 16 -13.90 16.50 5.82
C VAL A 16 -13.65 17.21 7.15
N ALA A 17 -14.69 17.72 7.80
CA ALA A 17 -14.58 18.37 9.11
C ALA A 17 -14.08 17.40 10.19
N LEU A 18 -14.57 16.17 10.21
CA LEU A 18 -14.12 15.11 11.12
C LEU A 18 -12.65 14.79 10.88
N PHE A 19 -12.24 14.65 9.61
CA PHE A 19 -10.85 14.39 9.24
C PHE A 19 -9.94 15.53 9.69
N ILE A 20 -10.30 16.78 9.37
CA ILE A 20 -9.55 17.97 9.82
C ILE A 20 -9.49 18.03 11.35
N GLY A 21 -10.61 17.80 12.04
CA GLY A 21 -10.71 17.80 13.49
C GLY A 21 -9.83 16.73 14.14
N LEU A 22 -9.82 15.51 13.58
CA LEU A 22 -8.97 14.42 14.04
C LEU A 22 -7.49 14.72 13.82
N PHE A 23 -7.13 15.32 12.68
CA PHE A 23 -5.76 15.77 12.42
C PHE A 23 -5.32 16.88 13.37
N ALA A 24 -6.17 17.87 13.62
CA ALA A 24 -5.89 18.96 14.55
C ALA A 24 -5.77 18.48 16.00
N TYR A 25 -6.63 17.53 16.41
CA TYR A 25 -6.54 16.89 17.72
C TYR A 25 -5.22 16.13 17.86
N ASN A 26 -4.90 15.25 16.91
CA ASN A 26 -3.68 14.44 16.93
C ASN A 26 -2.40 15.27 16.81
N PHE A 27 -2.44 16.43 16.16
CA PHE A 27 -1.29 17.34 16.08
C PHE A 27 -0.81 17.78 17.47
N ASN A 28 -1.75 18.08 18.37
CA ASN A 28 -1.46 18.59 19.71
C ASN A 28 -1.48 17.52 20.81
N HIS A 29 -2.33 16.50 20.67
CA HIS A 29 -2.63 15.53 21.74
C HIS A 29 -2.41 14.07 21.33
N GLY A 30 -2.08 13.81 20.06
CA GLY A 30 -1.89 12.45 19.58
C GLY A 30 -0.65 11.81 20.21
N GLU A 31 -0.71 10.52 20.46
CA GLU A 31 0.45 9.74 20.89
C GLU A 31 1.58 9.81 19.87
N ARG A 32 2.82 9.67 20.34
CA ARG A 32 4.01 9.54 19.52
C ARG A 32 4.78 8.29 19.93
N ILE A 33 5.51 7.70 19.00
CA ILE A 33 6.35 6.55 19.30
C ILE A 33 7.33 6.85 20.45
N GLN A 34 7.41 5.98 21.45
CA GLN A 34 8.24 6.23 22.64
C GLN A 34 9.75 6.09 22.41
N PHE A 35 10.15 5.68 21.21
CA PHE A 35 11.55 5.44 20.86
C PHE A 35 12.18 6.68 20.21
N GLN A 36 13.41 7.03 20.60
CA GLN A 36 14.19 8.17 20.05
C GLN A 36 13.39 9.49 20.07
N ASP A 37 12.89 9.90 21.23
CA ASP A 37 12.17 11.17 21.44
C ASP A 37 10.97 11.41 20.50
N GLY A 38 10.24 10.36 20.11
CA GLY A 38 9.11 10.50 19.19
C GLY A 38 9.42 10.21 17.72
N LEU A 39 10.68 9.91 17.38
CA LEU A 39 11.13 9.75 15.99
C LEU A 39 11.13 8.30 15.51
N GLY A 40 11.21 7.32 16.42
CA GLY A 40 11.28 5.91 16.05
C GLY A 40 12.59 5.52 15.38
N TRP A 41 12.60 4.37 14.69
CA TRP A 41 13.79 3.84 14.00
C TRP A 41 14.11 4.66 12.75
N ASP A 42 13.55 4.30 11.59
CA ASP A 42 13.81 4.99 10.33
C ASP A 42 13.48 6.50 10.40
N GLY A 43 12.49 6.90 11.20
CA GLY A 43 12.09 8.30 11.36
C GLY A 43 13.14 9.19 12.00
N SER A 44 14.00 8.66 12.88
CA SER A 44 15.11 9.45 13.46
C SER A 44 16.16 9.81 12.40
N LEU A 45 16.41 8.92 11.44
CA LEU A 45 17.28 9.20 10.29
C LEU A 45 16.65 10.25 9.37
N TYR A 46 15.36 10.11 9.02
CA TYR A 46 14.66 11.06 8.17
C TYR A 46 14.60 12.46 8.79
N ALA A 47 14.36 12.55 10.09
CA ALA A 47 14.39 13.81 10.83
C ALA A 47 15.79 14.42 10.85
N GLY A 48 16.83 13.61 11.14
CA GLY A 48 18.22 14.07 11.13
C GLY A 48 18.71 14.55 9.75
N TRP A 49 18.14 14.06 8.64
CA TRP A 49 18.38 14.63 7.32
C TRP A 49 17.59 15.92 7.07
N ALA A 50 16.35 16.00 7.56
CA ALA A 50 15.54 17.22 7.42
C ALA A 50 16.12 18.40 8.21
N GLN A 51 16.85 18.14 9.30
CA GLN A 51 17.47 19.17 10.14
C GLN A 51 18.79 19.73 9.59
N ARG A 52 19.37 19.10 8.56
CA ARG A 52 20.65 19.51 7.96
C ARG A 52 20.44 20.09 6.56
N ASP A 53 21.40 20.88 6.10
CA ASP A 53 21.36 21.42 4.74
C ASP A 53 21.22 20.29 3.72
N SER A 54 20.21 20.38 2.85
CA SER A 54 19.90 19.29 1.92
C SER A 54 21.04 19.02 0.93
N LYS A 55 21.82 20.05 0.55
CA LYS A 55 22.97 19.86 -0.35
C LYS A 55 24.09 19.15 0.41
N GLU A 56 24.35 19.53 1.65
CA GLU A 56 25.31 18.84 2.51
C GLU A 56 24.97 17.35 2.64
N VAL A 57 23.73 17.01 2.97
CA VAL A 57 23.30 15.61 3.12
C VAL A 57 23.54 14.81 1.84
N ILE A 58 23.18 15.35 0.68
CA ILE A 58 23.35 14.68 -0.62
C ILE A 58 24.83 14.57 -1.00
N LEU A 59 25.62 15.63 -0.83
CA LEU A 59 27.01 15.69 -1.27
C LEU A 59 27.98 14.97 -0.32
N SER A 60 27.62 14.83 0.95
CA SER A 60 28.45 14.16 1.96
C SER A 60 28.66 12.66 1.70
N LYS A 61 27.83 12.03 0.84
CA LYS A 61 27.84 10.58 0.57
C LYS A 61 27.80 9.75 1.87
N THR A 62 26.98 10.17 2.83
CA THR A 62 26.80 9.47 4.12
C THR A 62 25.51 8.65 4.18
N VAL A 63 24.63 8.79 3.20
CA VAL A 63 23.31 8.13 3.17
C VAL A 63 23.39 6.83 2.35
N PRO A 64 23.07 5.65 2.92
CA PRO A 64 23.05 4.38 2.18
C PRO A 64 22.07 4.40 1.00
N ALA A 65 22.33 3.59 -0.04
CA ALA A 65 21.52 3.57 -1.26
C ALA A 65 20.04 3.26 -1.00
N TYR A 66 19.78 2.36 -0.05
CA TYR A 66 18.43 2.07 0.46
C TYR A 66 17.67 3.33 0.91
N TYR A 67 18.36 4.27 1.57
CA TYR A 67 17.77 5.48 2.11
C TYR A 67 17.78 6.67 1.14
N ILE A 68 18.68 6.71 0.16
CA ILE A 68 18.60 7.69 -0.93
C ILE A 68 17.25 7.60 -1.64
N GLY A 69 16.74 6.37 -1.84
CA GLY A 69 15.41 6.12 -2.39
C GLY A 69 14.24 6.56 -1.49
N ARG A 70 14.51 7.21 -0.36
CA ARG A 70 13.54 7.71 0.63
C ARG A 70 13.85 9.13 1.12
N LEU A 71 14.84 9.79 0.53
CA LEU A 71 15.39 11.04 1.05
C LEU A 71 14.50 12.26 0.73
N LEU A 72 13.68 12.18 -0.33
CA LEU A 72 12.96 13.34 -0.84
C LEU A 72 12.00 14.00 0.17
N PRO A 73 11.22 13.26 1.00
CA PRO A 73 10.37 13.89 2.01
C PRO A 73 11.16 14.75 3.01
N SER A 74 12.31 14.28 3.50
CA SER A 74 13.19 15.06 4.39
C SER A 74 13.71 16.33 3.73
N VAL A 75 14.10 16.25 2.45
CA VAL A 75 14.55 17.42 1.67
C VAL A 75 13.43 18.43 1.52
N ILE A 76 12.19 17.99 1.23
CA ILE A 76 11.04 18.90 1.13
C ILE A 76 10.79 19.58 2.47
N VAL A 77 10.74 18.82 3.57
CA VAL A 77 10.50 19.36 4.91
C VAL A 77 11.57 20.39 5.29
N HIS A 78 12.84 20.11 5.03
CA HIS A 78 13.94 21.05 5.26
C HIS A 78 13.74 22.37 4.51
N ASN A 79 13.60 22.30 3.18
CA ASN A 79 13.56 23.49 2.33
C ASN A 79 12.31 24.34 2.58
N VAL A 80 11.16 23.71 2.83
CA VAL A 80 9.93 24.43 3.18
C VAL A 80 10.06 25.08 4.55
N SER A 81 10.64 24.38 5.54
CA SER A 81 10.85 24.95 6.88
C SER A 81 11.80 26.16 6.82
N ASN A 82 12.90 26.07 6.09
CA ASN A 82 13.81 27.19 5.87
C ASN A 82 13.15 28.37 5.17
N LEU A 83 12.38 28.11 4.10
CA LEU A 83 11.64 29.15 3.38
C LEU A 83 10.67 29.91 4.29
N LEU A 84 9.99 29.19 5.19
CA LEU A 84 9.06 29.74 6.17
C LEU A 84 9.72 30.23 7.45
N ARG A 85 11.06 30.09 7.58
CA ARG A 85 11.83 30.37 8.81
C ARG A 85 11.28 29.63 10.04
N TYR A 86 10.77 28.41 9.83
CA TYR A 86 10.31 27.53 10.89
C TYR A 86 11.48 26.70 11.43
N ASP A 87 11.85 26.92 12.68
CA ASP A 87 12.97 26.22 13.32
C ASP A 87 12.60 24.76 13.65
N ILE A 88 13.28 23.82 12.99
CA ILE A 88 13.11 22.37 13.15
C ILE A 88 14.27 21.72 13.91
N SER A 89 15.13 22.49 14.59
CA SER A 89 16.32 21.98 15.29
C SER A 89 16.02 20.98 16.41
N TYR A 90 14.79 20.94 16.91
CA TYR A 90 14.37 20.06 18.01
C TYR A 90 13.44 18.94 17.52
N PRO A 91 13.49 17.72 18.11
CA PRO A 91 12.66 16.57 17.70
C PRO A 91 11.16 16.90 17.57
N VAL A 92 10.59 17.60 18.56
CA VAL A 92 9.16 17.98 18.54
C VAL A 92 8.82 18.86 17.34
N ARG A 93 9.70 19.79 16.97
CA ARG A 93 9.48 20.73 15.85
C ARG A 93 9.59 20.03 14.50
N VAL A 94 10.59 19.17 14.31
CA VAL A 94 10.71 18.39 13.07
C VAL A 94 9.54 17.40 12.93
N ILE A 95 9.10 16.77 14.01
CA ILE A 95 7.88 15.95 14.05
C ILE A 95 6.65 16.75 13.59
N GLN A 96 6.46 17.97 14.12
CA GLN A 96 5.37 18.85 13.70
C GLN A 96 5.45 19.22 12.21
N ALA A 97 6.65 19.50 11.70
CA ALA A 97 6.85 19.82 10.29
C ALA A 97 6.48 18.63 9.37
N PHE A 98 6.93 17.41 9.70
CA PHE A 98 6.54 16.19 8.99
C PHE A 98 5.04 15.92 9.09
N TYR A 99 4.43 16.20 10.23
CA TYR A 99 2.99 16.04 10.41
C TYR A 99 2.19 16.97 9.49
N ILE A 100 2.56 18.25 9.42
CA ILE A 100 1.94 19.24 8.52
C ILE A 100 2.14 18.81 7.05
N TYR A 101 3.34 18.35 6.70
CA TYR A 101 3.64 17.81 5.39
C TYR A 101 2.74 16.61 5.02
N ASN A 102 2.61 15.63 5.92
CA ASN A 102 1.74 14.47 5.70
C ASN A 102 0.27 14.86 5.56
N PHE A 103 -0.20 15.83 6.34
CA PHE A 103 -1.56 16.35 6.20
C PHE A 103 -1.77 16.99 4.82
N GLY A 104 -0.83 17.83 4.36
CA GLY A 104 -0.86 18.40 3.01
C GLY A 104 -0.88 17.33 1.91
N LEU A 105 -0.10 16.27 2.07
CA LEU A 105 -0.13 15.11 1.16
C LEU A 105 -1.51 14.44 1.14
N LEU A 106 -2.16 14.25 2.28
CA LEU A 106 -3.50 13.63 2.34
C LEU A 106 -4.58 14.48 1.66
N LEU A 107 -4.45 15.81 1.67
CA LEU A 107 -5.29 16.69 0.85
C LEU A 107 -5.06 16.47 -0.65
N ILE A 108 -3.80 16.31 -1.07
CA ILE A 108 -3.45 15.94 -2.45
C ILE A 108 -4.06 14.57 -2.80
N ALA A 109 -4.00 13.60 -1.89
CA ALA A 109 -4.64 12.29 -2.06
C ALA A 109 -6.15 12.43 -2.31
N GLY A 110 -6.84 13.28 -1.55
CA GLY A 110 -8.26 13.55 -1.72
C GLY A 110 -8.57 14.16 -3.09
N PHE A 111 -7.76 15.13 -3.53
CA PHE A 111 -7.87 15.73 -4.85
C PHE A 111 -7.68 14.72 -5.98
N PHE A 112 -6.63 13.89 -5.93
CA PHE A 112 -6.41 12.87 -6.96
C PHE A 112 -7.46 11.76 -6.93
N THR A 113 -7.99 11.41 -5.75
CA THR A 113 -9.15 10.50 -5.63
C THR A 113 -10.37 11.07 -6.33
N TYR A 114 -10.64 12.37 -6.18
CA TYR A 114 -11.69 13.06 -6.92
C TYR A 114 -11.47 12.96 -8.44
N LEU A 115 -10.25 13.27 -8.92
CA LEU A 115 -9.94 13.20 -10.35
C LEU A 115 -10.05 11.78 -10.92
N ILE A 116 -9.64 10.76 -10.17
CA ILE A 116 -9.78 9.36 -10.56
C ILE A 116 -11.25 8.95 -10.58
N GLY A 117 -12.03 9.35 -9.58
CA GLY A 117 -13.48 9.10 -9.59
C GLY A 117 -14.18 9.78 -10.76
N ARG A 118 -13.73 10.97 -11.19
CA ARG A 118 -14.22 11.61 -12.41
C ARG A 118 -13.86 10.82 -13.67
N HIS A 119 -12.70 10.16 -13.70
CA HIS A 119 -12.31 9.28 -14.80
C HIS A 119 -13.19 8.03 -14.89
N PHE A 120 -13.56 7.45 -13.75
CA PHE A 120 -14.45 6.27 -13.68
C PHE A 120 -15.94 6.62 -13.58
N GLU A 121 -16.30 7.90 -13.70
CA GLU A 121 -17.67 8.41 -13.60
C GLU A 121 -18.39 7.96 -12.31
N TRP A 122 -17.66 8.02 -11.19
CA TRP A 122 -18.19 7.65 -9.89
C TRP A 122 -19.33 8.56 -9.46
N HIS A 123 -20.39 7.94 -8.91
CA HIS A 123 -21.40 8.62 -8.13
C HIS A 123 -20.95 8.73 -6.68
N LEU A 124 -21.69 9.51 -5.89
CA LEU A 124 -21.31 9.82 -4.52
C LEU A 124 -21.09 8.59 -3.62
N PRO A 125 -21.97 7.56 -3.60
CA PRO A 125 -21.70 6.38 -2.79
C PRO A 125 -20.33 5.73 -3.06
N THR A 126 -19.84 5.74 -4.31
CA THR A 126 -18.49 5.24 -4.63
C THR A 126 -17.40 6.17 -4.12
N TYR A 127 -17.58 7.50 -4.17
CA TYR A 127 -16.67 8.43 -3.50
C TYR A 127 -16.64 8.22 -1.99
N PHE A 128 -17.77 7.89 -1.37
CA PHE A 128 -17.84 7.58 0.05
C PHE A 128 -17.06 6.30 0.38
N LEU A 129 -17.18 5.25 -0.44
CA LEU A 129 -16.35 4.05 -0.31
C LEU A 129 -14.87 4.36 -0.52
N ALA A 130 -14.52 5.14 -1.55
CA ALA A 130 -13.13 5.50 -1.81
C ALA A 130 -12.54 6.31 -0.66
N CYS A 131 -13.32 7.24 -0.08
CA CYS A 131 -12.93 7.96 1.11
C CYS A 131 -12.68 7.01 2.29
N THR A 132 -13.60 6.06 2.50
CA THR A 132 -13.47 5.04 3.56
C THR A 132 -12.22 4.18 3.35
N ALA A 133 -12.02 3.66 2.14
CA ALA A 133 -10.91 2.79 1.79
C ALA A 133 -9.56 3.47 1.98
N LEU A 134 -9.48 4.74 1.57
CA LEU A 134 -8.22 5.46 1.49
C LEU A 134 -7.87 6.19 2.79
N PHE A 135 -8.85 6.72 3.51
CA PHE A 135 -8.59 7.58 4.68
C PHE A 135 -8.99 6.94 6.01
N ILE A 136 -9.83 5.91 6.01
CA ILE A 136 -10.32 5.24 7.23
C ILE A 136 -9.66 3.88 7.36
N ASN A 137 -8.36 3.88 7.63
CA ASN A 137 -7.53 2.70 7.85
C ASN A 137 -6.42 3.01 8.84
N TYR A 138 -5.73 1.97 9.33
CA TYR A 138 -4.66 2.12 10.33
C TYR A 138 -3.51 3.03 9.85
N PRO A 139 -2.94 2.87 8.64
CA PRO A 139 -1.82 3.71 8.22
C PRO A 139 -2.16 5.21 8.22
N VAL A 140 -3.38 5.60 7.85
CA VAL A 140 -3.78 7.02 7.79
C VAL A 140 -4.29 7.54 9.13
N LEU A 141 -5.18 6.82 9.81
CA LEU A 141 -5.82 7.34 11.03
C LEU A 141 -4.97 7.21 12.30
N LYS A 142 -4.03 6.26 12.33
CA LYS A 142 -3.20 6.01 13.51
C LYS A 142 -1.71 6.14 13.22
N ASN A 143 -1.19 5.45 12.22
CA ASN A 143 0.27 5.41 12.02
C ASN A 143 0.83 6.76 11.56
N ALA A 144 0.12 7.48 10.68
CA ALA A 144 0.54 8.78 10.16
C ALA A 144 0.72 9.85 11.25
N SER A 145 -0.06 9.76 12.34
CA SER A 145 0.08 10.64 13.49
C SER A 145 1.04 10.09 14.55
N TYR A 146 1.06 8.78 14.74
CA TYR A 146 1.91 8.12 15.74
C TYR A 146 3.41 8.17 15.39
N ASN A 147 3.74 8.00 14.10
CA ASN A 147 5.11 8.10 13.58
C ASN A 147 5.14 8.94 12.29
N PRO A 148 4.96 10.27 12.39
CA PRO A 148 4.78 11.15 11.23
C PRO A 148 6.06 11.32 10.41
N THR A 149 7.23 11.03 10.98
CA THR A 149 8.53 11.17 10.31
C THR A 149 8.78 10.10 9.26
N LEU A 150 7.94 9.07 9.16
CA LEU A 150 8.04 8.06 8.11
C LEU A 150 7.60 8.60 6.74
N VAL A 151 8.05 7.93 5.69
CA VAL A 151 7.79 8.30 4.29
C VAL A 151 6.57 7.57 3.67
N ASP A 152 5.84 6.80 4.50
CA ASP A 152 4.69 5.99 4.10
C ASP A 152 3.60 6.81 3.41
N ILE A 153 3.25 7.99 3.95
CA ILE A 153 2.21 8.85 3.37
C ILE A 153 2.68 9.47 2.06
N SER A 154 3.96 9.82 1.91
CA SER A 154 4.51 10.25 0.62
C SER A 154 4.37 9.15 -0.43
N ALA A 155 4.72 7.91 -0.08
CA ALA A 155 4.63 6.75 -0.96
C ALA A 155 3.18 6.42 -1.34
N TYR A 156 2.27 6.54 -0.37
CA TYR A 156 0.84 6.41 -0.55
C TYR A 156 0.32 7.41 -1.59
N VAL A 157 0.63 8.70 -1.42
CA VAL A 157 0.05 9.77 -2.23
C VAL A 157 0.65 9.80 -3.64
N ILE A 158 1.97 9.66 -3.78
CA ILE A 158 2.59 9.65 -5.11
C ILE A 158 2.07 8.51 -5.99
N SER A 159 1.63 7.40 -5.38
CA SER A 159 1.06 6.27 -6.10
C SER A 159 -0.31 6.58 -6.72
N LEU A 160 -1.16 7.37 -6.04
CA LEU A 160 -2.40 7.88 -6.63
C LEU A 160 -2.13 8.85 -7.79
N VAL A 161 -1.12 9.71 -7.63
CA VAL A 161 -0.70 10.65 -8.68
C VAL A 161 -0.23 9.90 -9.94
N ILE A 162 0.66 8.91 -9.76
CA ILE A 162 1.14 8.03 -10.82
C ILE A 162 -0.03 7.31 -11.49
N PHE A 163 -0.94 6.74 -10.70
CA PHE A 163 -2.09 6.03 -11.22
C PHE A 163 -3.01 6.93 -12.05
N TYR A 164 -3.30 8.15 -11.58
CA TYR A 164 -4.09 9.11 -12.34
C TYR A 164 -3.43 9.46 -13.69
N PHE A 165 -2.12 9.76 -13.71
CA PHE A 165 -1.46 10.08 -14.97
C PHE A 165 -1.36 8.88 -15.92
N TYR A 166 -1.26 7.66 -15.37
CA TYR A 166 -1.41 6.42 -16.13
C TYR A 166 -2.82 6.29 -16.74
N LEU A 167 -3.88 6.49 -15.94
CA LEU A 167 -5.26 6.46 -16.41
C LEU A 167 -5.54 7.49 -17.50
N ARG A 168 -4.90 8.66 -17.43
CA ARG A 168 -5.01 9.72 -18.45
C ARG A 168 -4.07 9.54 -19.65
N ASP A 169 -3.26 8.47 -19.66
CA ASP A 169 -2.23 8.17 -20.67
C ASP A 169 -1.27 9.35 -20.91
N ARG A 170 -0.91 10.08 -19.85
CA ARG A 170 -0.03 11.28 -19.91
C ARG A 170 1.41 10.92 -19.57
N VAL A 171 2.20 10.62 -20.60
CA VAL A 171 3.59 10.12 -20.49
C VAL A 171 4.52 11.05 -19.70
N VAL A 172 4.50 12.35 -19.98
CA VAL A 172 5.42 13.32 -19.34
C VAL A 172 5.17 13.43 -17.82
N PRO A 173 3.96 13.79 -17.35
CA PRO A 173 3.72 13.87 -15.90
C PRO A 173 3.80 12.50 -15.21
N LEU A 174 3.50 11.40 -15.91
CA LEU A 174 3.77 10.05 -15.39
C LEU A 174 5.28 9.86 -15.14
N SER A 175 6.13 10.22 -16.10
CA SER A 175 7.59 10.09 -15.98
C SER A 175 8.15 10.95 -14.84
N ILE A 176 7.69 12.19 -14.71
CA ILE A 176 8.06 13.07 -13.58
C ILE A 176 7.65 12.45 -12.25
N SER A 177 6.43 11.91 -12.17
CA SER A 177 5.93 11.27 -10.94
C SER A 177 6.71 9.99 -10.59
N ILE A 178 7.19 9.24 -11.58
CA ILE A 178 8.08 8.08 -11.38
C ILE A 178 9.43 8.53 -10.80
N ILE A 179 10.03 9.59 -11.35
CA ILE A 179 11.29 10.15 -10.84
C ILE A 179 11.10 10.56 -9.37
N VAL A 180 10.06 11.34 -9.08
CA VAL A 180 9.72 11.76 -7.70
C VAL A 180 9.50 10.55 -6.79
N GLY A 181 8.71 9.58 -7.24
CA GLY A 181 8.41 8.36 -6.48
C GLY A 181 9.64 7.51 -6.16
N ALA A 182 10.64 7.48 -7.04
CA ALA A 182 11.86 6.69 -6.84
C ALA A 182 12.75 7.21 -5.69
N PHE A 183 12.60 8.48 -5.29
CA PHE A 183 13.28 9.07 -4.12
C PHE A 183 12.39 9.16 -2.88
N ILE A 184 11.16 8.61 -2.96
CA ILE A 184 10.22 8.49 -1.85
C ILE A 184 10.16 7.05 -1.34
N TRP A 185 10.07 6.08 -2.26
CA TRP A 185 9.91 4.68 -1.90
C TRP A 185 10.61 3.75 -2.90
N PRO A 186 11.56 2.88 -2.48
CA PRO A 186 12.37 2.10 -3.40
C PRO A 186 11.59 1.19 -4.35
N THR A 187 10.51 0.55 -3.88
CA THR A 187 9.73 -0.39 -4.70
C THR A 187 8.87 0.31 -5.76
N LEU A 188 8.67 1.63 -5.66
CA LEU A 188 7.92 2.38 -6.67
C LEU A 188 8.59 2.33 -8.04
N LEU A 189 9.92 2.45 -8.09
CA LEU A 189 10.64 2.40 -9.37
C LEU A 189 10.34 1.10 -10.13
N TYR A 190 10.40 -0.03 -9.43
CA TYR A 190 10.18 -1.36 -10.01
C TYR A 190 8.74 -1.59 -10.45
N GLY A 191 7.76 -1.07 -9.70
CA GLY A 191 6.35 -1.18 -10.08
C GLY A 191 5.95 -0.24 -11.22
N THR A 192 6.49 0.97 -11.24
CA THR A 192 5.96 2.07 -12.08
C THR A 192 6.67 2.21 -13.43
N VAL A 193 7.91 1.75 -13.56
CA VAL A 193 8.59 1.61 -14.86
C VAL A 193 7.77 0.75 -15.84
N PRO A 194 7.21 -0.41 -15.43
CA PRO A 194 6.26 -1.18 -16.24
C PRO A 194 5.00 -0.41 -16.65
N LEU A 195 4.44 0.44 -15.77
CA LEU A 195 3.29 1.30 -16.13
C LEU A 195 3.62 2.20 -17.31
N LEU A 196 4.84 2.75 -17.34
CA LEU A 196 5.32 3.57 -18.44
C LEU A 196 5.63 2.73 -19.68
N ALA A 197 6.41 1.65 -19.52
CA ALA A 197 6.91 0.82 -20.61
C ALA A 197 5.77 0.15 -21.40
N PHE A 198 4.86 -0.52 -20.71
CA PHE A 198 3.75 -1.25 -21.35
C PHE A 198 2.53 -0.37 -21.58
N GLY A 199 2.37 0.72 -20.81
CA GLY A 199 1.26 1.65 -20.96
C GLY A 199 -0.11 0.97 -20.88
N LYS A 200 -1.01 1.39 -21.77
CA LYS A 200 -2.34 0.80 -21.95
C LYS A 200 -2.38 -0.25 -23.08
N ALA A 201 -1.27 -0.95 -23.34
CA ALA A 201 -1.27 -2.03 -24.33
C ALA A 201 -2.40 -3.04 -24.00
N PRO A 202 -3.23 -3.44 -24.98
CA PRO A 202 -4.41 -4.26 -24.71
C PRO A 202 -4.07 -5.58 -24.03
N PHE A 203 -4.73 -5.86 -22.91
CA PHE A 203 -4.59 -7.12 -22.19
C PHE A 203 -5.97 -7.77 -22.03
N LYS A 204 -6.44 -8.46 -23.07
CA LYS A 204 -7.74 -9.15 -23.06
C LYS A 204 -7.51 -10.66 -23.02
N SER A 205 -8.10 -11.32 -22.04
CA SER A 205 -8.13 -12.78 -21.92
C SER A 205 -9.57 -13.21 -21.70
N ASP A 206 -10.14 -13.96 -22.65
CA ASP A 206 -11.51 -14.44 -22.55
C ASP A 206 -11.61 -15.66 -21.61
N ARG A 207 -10.55 -16.49 -21.55
CA ARG A 207 -10.48 -17.68 -20.69
C ARG A 207 -9.04 -17.97 -20.26
N VAL A 208 -8.88 -18.39 -19.00
CA VAL A 208 -7.59 -18.86 -18.47
C VAL A 208 -7.27 -20.23 -19.08
N LYS A 209 -6.18 -20.29 -19.85
CA LYS A 209 -5.70 -21.51 -20.51
C LYS A 209 -4.90 -22.40 -19.54
N LEU A 210 -4.67 -23.66 -19.89
CA LEU A 210 -3.94 -24.62 -19.06
C LEU A 210 -2.53 -24.12 -18.70
N HIS A 211 -1.77 -23.60 -19.66
CA HIS A 211 -0.42 -23.07 -19.41
C HIS A 211 -0.42 -21.92 -18.40
N ALA A 212 -1.48 -21.11 -18.35
CA ALA A 212 -1.59 -20.03 -17.37
C ALA A 212 -1.73 -20.58 -15.95
N ASN A 213 -2.49 -21.68 -15.76
CA ASN A 213 -2.58 -22.35 -14.46
C ASN A 213 -1.23 -22.99 -14.07
N ILE A 214 -0.53 -23.63 -15.01
CA ILE A 214 0.79 -24.22 -14.75
C ILE A 214 1.78 -23.14 -14.32
N LEU A 215 1.88 -22.03 -15.06
CA LEU A 215 2.74 -20.90 -14.70
C LEU A 215 2.38 -20.28 -13.36
N ALA A 216 1.08 -20.12 -13.08
CA ALA A 216 0.61 -19.62 -11.79
C ALA A 216 0.99 -20.54 -10.63
N LEU A 217 1.15 -21.85 -10.85
CA LEU A 217 1.62 -22.82 -9.85
C LEU A 217 3.15 -22.84 -9.72
N LEU A 218 3.87 -22.65 -10.83
CA LEU A 218 5.33 -22.58 -10.82
C LEU A 218 5.85 -21.38 -10.02
N ILE A 219 5.16 -20.24 -10.07
CA ILE A 219 5.55 -19.03 -9.31
C ILE A 219 5.69 -19.31 -7.79
N PRO A 220 4.67 -19.81 -7.07
CA PRO A 220 4.80 -20.12 -5.66
C PRO A 220 5.77 -21.27 -5.38
N LEU A 221 5.88 -22.27 -6.27
CA LEU A 221 6.88 -23.34 -6.13
C LEU A 221 8.31 -22.79 -6.16
N LEU A 222 8.62 -21.93 -7.13
CA LEU A 222 9.91 -21.26 -7.24
C LEU A 222 10.18 -20.36 -6.04
N TRP A 223 9.16 -19.64 -5.58
CA TRP A 223 9.25 -18.79 -4.40
C TRP A 223 9.60 -19.59 -3.13
N MET A 224 8.91 -20.72 -2.90
CA MET A 224 9.19 -21.60 -1.77
C MET A 224 10.55 -22.31 -1.90
N SER A 225 10.95 -22.66 -3.12
CA SER A 225 12.26 -23.26 -3.38
C SER A 225 13.38 -22.27 -3.09
N LEU A 226 13.22 -21.01 -3.51
CA LEU A 226 14.15 -19.92 -3.20
C LEU A 226 14.20 -19.66 -1.69
N ALA A 227 13.06 -19.64 -1.01
CA ALA A 227 12.99 -19.51 0.44
C ALA A 227 13.77 -20.62 1.15
N GLY A 228 13.56 -21.88 0.73
CA GLY A 228 14.30 -23.03 1.24
C GLY A 228 15.79 -22.91 0.97
N TYR A 229 16.19 -22.49 -0.24
CA TYR A 229 17.58 -22.28 -0.59
C TYR A 229 18.26 -21.26 0.34
N LEU A 230 17.65 -20.08 0.49
CA LEU A 230 18.17 -19.01 1.35
C LEU A 230 18.26 -19.44 2.82
N TYR A 231 17.31 -20.26 3.28
CA TYR A 231 17.33 -20.76 4.65
C TYR A 231 18.42 -21.83 4.86
N PHE A 232 18.50 -22.85 4.01
CA PHE A 232 19.40 -23.99 4.23
C PHE A 232 20.85 -23.72 3.80
N PHE A 233 21.07 -22.97 2.72
CA PHE A 233 22.41 -22.78 2.15
C PHE A 233 23.03 -21.42 2.50
N GLU A 234 22.24 -20.33 2.50
CA GLU A 234 22.75 -18.99 2.86
C GLU A 234 22.68 -18.73 4.37
N GLY A 235 22.12 -19.67 5.15
CA GLY A 235 21.97 -19.52 6.60
C GLY A 235 21.07 -18.36 7.00
N LEU A 236 20.24 -17.84 6.09
CA LEU A 236 19.40 -16.69 6.35
C LEU A 236 18.33 -17.09 7.38
N ARG A 237 18.26 -16.35 8.47
CA ARG A 237 17.28 -16.54 9.55
C ARG A 237 16.42 -15.29 9.67
N GLN A 238 15.23 -15.46 10.24
CA GLN A 238 14.41 -14.32 10.60
C GLN A 238 15.18 -13.41 11.57
N GLN A 239 14.92 -12.11 11.51
CA GLN A 239 15.55 -11.15 12.42
C GLN A 239 15.19 -11.48 13.88
N ASN A 240 16.12 -11.21 14.79
CA ASN A 240 15.88 -11.36 16.22
C ASN A 240 14.63 -10.58 16.65
N GLY A 241 13.80 -11.20 17.49
CA GLY A 241 12.55 -10.61 17.98
C GLY A 241 11.35 -10.74 17.04
N THR A 242 11.51 -11.37 15.87
CA THR A 242 10.37 -11.75 15.02
C THR A 242 9.66 -13.01 15.53
N THR A 243 8.41 -13.20 15.13
CA THR A 243 7.59 -14.33 15.53
C THR A 243 8.15 -15.63 14.95
N PRO A 244 8.53 -16.61 15.80
CA PRO A 244 9.12 -17.85 15.33
C PRO A 244 8.10 -18.68 14.55
N ILE A 245 8.60 -19.46 13.60
CA ILE A 245 7.78 -20.37 12.81
C ILE A 245 7.18 -21.46 13.71
N ARG A 246 5.85 -21.56 13.73
CA ARG A 246 5.14 -22.65 14.41
C ARG A 246 5.24 -23.93 13.60
N LEU A 247 6.20 -24.79 13.94
CA LEU A 247 6.45 -26.04 13.21
C LEU A 247 5.20 -26.91 13.03
N ALA A 248 4.32 -26.95 14.03
CA ALA A 248 3.05 -27.69 13.97
C ALA A 248 2.08 -27.18 12.88
N LEU A 249 2.16 -25.90 12.52
CA LEU A 249 1.31 -25.27 11.50
C LEU A 249 2.06 -25.03 10.17
N PHE A 250 3.37 -25.30 10.13
CA PHE A 250 4.22 -24.98 8.99
C PHE A 250 3.72 -25.57 7.66
N PRO A 251 3.33 -26.86 7.56
CA PRO A 251 2.79 -27.40 6.30
C PRO A 251 1.54 -26.65 5.82
N ALA A 252 0.64 -26.31 6.75
CA ALA A 252 -0.56 -25.54 6.43
C ALA A 252 -0.21 -24.11 5.98
N SER A 253 0.76 -23.45 6.65
CA SER A 253 1.25 -22.14 6.24
C SER A 253 1.78 -22.14 4.81
N VAL A 254 2.59 -23.14 4.46
CA VAL A 254 3.15 -23.27 3.10
C VAL A 254 2.04 -23.51 2.07
N ILE A 255 1.15 -24.48 2.30
CA ILE A 255 0.06 -24.80 1.36
C ILE A 255 -0.85 -23.58 1.13
N LEU A 256 -1.23 -22.89 2.21
CA LEU A 256 -2.12 -21.75 2.12
C LEU A 256 -1.44 -20.52 1.49
N LEU A 257 -0.15 -20.29 1.76
CA LEU A 257 0.61 -19.24 1.10
C LEU A 257 0.76 -19.50 -0.41
N MET A 258 1.07 -20.74 -0.80
CA MET A 258 1.14 -21.15 -2.20
C MET A 258 -0.21 -21.00 -2.90
N GLY A 259 -1.30 -21.40 -2.22
CA GLY A 259 -2.66 -21.22 -2.69
C GLY A 259 -3.01 -19.74 -2.90
N TYR A 260 -2.70 -18.89 -1.91
CA TYR A 260 -2.86 -17.44 -2.00
C TYR A 260 -2.14 -16.89 -3.24
N MET A 261 -0.84 -17.16 -3.36
CA MET A 261 -0.01 -16.70 -4.48
C MET A 261 -0.55 -17.18 -5.83
N TYR A 262 -0.95 -18.44 -5.94
CA TYR A 262 -1.57 -19.00 -7.13
C TYR A 262 -2.82 -18.21 -7.53
N PHE A 263 -3.77 -18.01 -6.61
CA PHE A 263 -5.02 -17.33 -6.92
C PHE A 263 -4.82 -15.86 -7.29
N VAL A 264 -3.87 -15.17 -6.66
CA VAL A 264 -3.61 -13.76 -6.99
C VAL A 264 -2.93 -13.60 -8.36
N VAL A 265 -1.96 -14.45 -8.73
CA VAL A 265 -1.26 -14.28 -10.02
C VAL A 265 -1.98 -14.90 -11.21
N ARG A 266 -2.80 -15.94 -10.98
CA ARG A 266 -3.47 -16.72 -12.05
C ARG A 266 -4.19 -15.89 -13.12
N PRO A 267 -4.91 -14.79 -12.81
CA PRO A 267 -5.56 -14.00 -13.85
C PRO A 267 -4.60 -13.30 -14.83
N PHE A 268 -3.30 -13.27 -14.52
CA PHE A 268 -2.28 -12.47 -15.22
C PHE A 268 -1.19 -13.31 -15.91
N THR A 269 -1.26 -14.63 -15.86
CA THR A 269 -0.20 -15.54 -16.37
C THR A 269 -0.46 -16.09 -17.78
N ASP A 270 -1.42 -15.54 -18.53
CA ASP A 270 -1.67 -15.99 -19.92
C ASP A 270 -0.60 -15.45 -20.88
N VAL A 271 0.35 -16.32 -21.24
CA VAL A 271 1.45 -16.05 -22.16
C VAL A 271 0.99 -15.56 -23.53
N GLY A 272 -0.10 -16.12 -24.07
CA GLY A 272 -0.59 -15.71 -25.39
C GLY A 272 -1.10 -14.27 -25.38
N VAL A 273 -1.69 -13.85 -24.25
CA VAL A 273 -2.17 -12.48 -24.05
C VAL A 273 -1.00 -11.52 -23.86
N TRP A 274 0.06 -11.94 -23.15
CA TRP A 274 1.30 -11.16 -23.06
C TRP A 274 1.95 -10.94 -24.43
N PHE A 275 2.09 -11.98 -25.25
CA PHE A 275 2.64 -11.82 -26.60
C PHE A 275 1.80 -10.86 -27.46
N SER A 276 0.47 -10.94 -27.36
CA SER A 276 -0.43 -10.00 -28.03
C SER A 276 -0.27 -8.57 -27.48
N ALA A 277 -0.18 -8.40 -26.16
CA ALA A 277 0.03 -7.12 -25.52
C ALA A 277 1.36 -6.48 -25.94
N LEU A 278 2.44 -7.27 -26.04
CA LEU A 278 3.77 -6.82 -26.49
C LEU A 278 3.72 -6.21 -27.90
N ARG A 279 2.86 -6.71 -28.79
CA ARG A 279 2.66 -6.10 -30.13
C ARG A 279 2.00 -4.73 -30.07
N GLY A 280 1.24 -4.44 -29.01
CA GLY A 280 0.61 -3.14 -28.76
C GLY A 280 1.47 -2.15 -27.99
N VAL A 281 2.69 -2.53 -27.60
CA VAL A 281 3.61 -1.68 -26.84
C VAL A 281 4.22 -0.61 -27.73
N ARG A 282 4.25 0.61 -27.22
CA ARG A 282 4.91 1.74 -27.89
C ARG A 282 6.39 1.77 -27.50
N TRP A 283 7.28 1.32 -28.39
CA TRP A 283 8.71 1.15 -28.10
C TRP A 283 9.43 2.40 -27.58
N TYR A 284 9.02 3.62 -27.97
CA TYR A 284 9.60 4.84 -27.40
C TYR A 284 9.38 4.95 -25.88
N ARG A 285 8.27 4.40 -25.36
CA ARG A 285 8.00 4.36 -23.92
C ARG A 285 8.87 3.34 -23.21
N VAL A 286 9.17 2.21 -23.85
CA VAL A 286 10.12 1.20 -23.34
C VAL A 286 11.51 1.81 -23.24
N GLY A 287 11.97 2.47 -24.30
CA GLY A 287 13.26 3.20 -24.30
C GLY A 287 13.31 4.26 -23.21
N LEU A 288 12.27 5.09 -23.08
CA LEU A 288 12.19 6.09 -22.01
C LEU A 288 12.21 5.45 -20.62
N ALA A 289 11.44 4.38 -20.39
CA ALA A 289 11.37 3.69 -19.12
C ALA A 289 12.73 3.06 -18.74
N ALA A 290 13.45 2.49 -19.71
CA ALA A 290 14.79 1.97 -19.52
C ALA A 290 15.80 3.07 -19.18
N VAL A 291 15.78 4.19 -19.93
CA VAL A 291 16.64 5.35 -19.65
C VAL A 291 16.37 5.91 -18.26
N LEU A 292 15.10 6.08 -17.88
CA LEU A 292 14.74 6.55 -16.54
C LEU A 292 15.22 5.59 -15.45
N PHE A 293 15.01 4.29 -15.62
CA PHE A 293 15.47 3.28 -14.67
C PHE A 293 16.98 3.35 -14.46
N VAL A 294 17.75 3.34 -15.57
CA VAL A 294 19.22 3.40 -15.51
C VAL A 294 19.69 4.72 -14.91
N ALA A 295 19.14 5.86 -15.35
CA ALA A 295 19.51 7.17 -14.85
C ALA A 295 19.25 7.30 -13.34
N ILE A 296 18.07 6.87 -12.86
CA ILE A 296 17.73 6.90 -11.44
C ILE A 296 18.66 6.00 -10.63
N LYS A 297 18.91 4.75 -11.08
CA LYS A 297 19.82 3.83 -10.37
C LYS A 297 21.26 4.34 -10.37
N TRP A 298 21.70 4.99 -11.45
CA TRP A 298 23.00 5.64 -11.53
C TRP A 298 23.10 6.83 -10.56
N VAL A 299 22.09 7.70 -10.49
CA VAL A 299 22.05 8.80 -9.51
C VAL A 299 22.09 8.25 -8.08
N ILE A 300 21.26 7.25 -7.77
CA ILE A 300 21.27 6.61 -6.44
C ILE A 300 22.66 6.05 -6.14
N GLY A 301 23.26 5.30 -7.07
CA GLY A 301 24.58 4.68 -6.86
C GLY A 301 25.74 5.67 -6.73
N THR A 302 25.66 6.83 -7.37
CA THR A 302 26.72 7.86 -7.32
C THR A 302 26.66 8.73 -6.06
N VAL A 303 25.46 8.95 -5.53
CA VAL A 303 25.19 9.76 -4.33
C VAL A 303 25.25 8.91 -3.05
N ALA A 304 24.91 7.63 -3.14
CA ALA A 304 24.92 6.75 -1.98
C ALA A 304 26.30 6.63 -1.32
N ALA A 305 26.27 6.39 -0.01
CA ALA A 305 27.46 6.11 0.75
C ALA A 305 28.19 4.86 0.24
N PRO A 306 29.54 4.90 0.13
CA PRO A 306 30.33 3.71 -0.11
C PRO A 306 30.22 2.80 1.12
N GLY A 307 29.47 1.70 1.00
CA GLY A 307 29.21 0.77 2.10
C GLY A 307 28.08 -0.20 1.76
N GLY A 308 27.90 -1.24 2.59
CA GLY A 308 26.79 -2.17 2.44
C GLY A 308 25.45 -1.51 2.76
N ASP A 309 24.41 -1.85 2.01
CA ASP A 309 23.06 -1.43 2.33
C ASP A 309 22.56 -2.13 3.62
N PRO A 310 21.84 -1.42 4.50
CA PRO A 310 21.28 -2.01 5.72
C PRO A 310 20.26 -3.12 5.43
N LEU A 311 19.69 -3.11 4.22
CA LEU A 311 18.76 -4.11 3.73
C LEU A 311 19.17 -4.53 2.32
N THR A 312 19.83 -5.68 2.22
CA THR A 312 20.15 -6.31 0.93
C THR A 312 18.92 -6.98 0.33
N ILE A 313 18.90 -7.17 -1.00
CA ILE A 313 17.80 -7.90 -1.66
C ILE A 313 17.65 -9.32 -1.10
N THR A 314 18.76 -9.98 -0.76
CA THR A 314 18.77 -11.30 -0.13
C THR A 314 18.07 -11.27 1.23
N SER A 315 18.42 -10.31 2.09
CA SER A 315 17.78 -10.15 3.40
C SER A 315 16.29 -9.80 3.29
N TYR A 316 15.92 -8.98 2.30
CA TYR A 316 14.53 -8.61 2.02
C TYR A 316 13.72 -9.82 1.56
N ILE A 317 14.24 -10.63 0.63
CA ILE A 317 13.56 -11.87 0.18
C ILE A 317 13.49 -12.87 1.33
N GLY A 318 14.53 -13.00 2.16
CA GLY A 318 14.48 -13.82 3.37
C GLY A 318 13.38 -13.42 4.34
N LEU A 319 13.27 -12.12 4.62
CA LEU A 319 12.20 -11.58 5.47
C LEU A 319 10.82 -11.85 4.84
N LEU A 320 10.66 -11.55 3.55
CA LEU A 320 9.41 -11.78 2.81
C LEU A 320 9.00 -13.25 2.76
N THR A 321 9.94 -14.19 2.74
CA THR A 321 9.63 -15.61 2.63
C THR A 321 9.40 -16.25 3.99
N GLN A 322 10.29 -16.00 4.94
CA GLN A 322 10.26 -16.65 6.26
C GLN A 322 9.16 -16.08 7.16
N ALA A 323 8.96 -14.76 7.18
CA ALA A 323 7.89 -14.17 7.99
C ALA A 323 6.49 -14.62 7.53
N SER A 324 6.35 -14.91 6.24
CA SER A 324 5.06 -15.26 5.62
C SER A 324 4.60 -16.68 5.89
N VAL A 325 5.48 -17.53 6.41
CA VAL A 325 5.19 -18.91 6.82
C VAL A 325 5.20 -19.09 8.33
N ALA A 326 5.43 -18.01 9.10
CA ALA A 326 5.44 -18.07 10.57
C ALA A 326 4.12 -18.60 11.15
N ASN A 327 3.00 -18.15 10.55
CA ASN A 327 1.65 -18.61 10.83
C ASN A 327 0.84 -18.71 9.52
N PRO A 328 -0.22 -19.56 9.46
CA PRO A 328 -1.04 -19.70 8.27
C PRO A 328 -1.68 -18.39 7.81
N LEU A 329 -1.46 -18.00 6.56
CA LEU A 329 -2.00 -16.75 5.98
C LEU A 329 -1.73 -15.50 6.83
N VAL A 330 -0.61 -15.45 7.57
CA VAL A 330 -0.26 -14.29 8.42
C VAL A 330 -0.19 -13.00 7.61
N ASN A 331 0.18 -13.08 6.33
CA ASN A 331 0.15 -11.95 5.42
C ASN A 331 -1.28 -11.41 5.22
N VAL A 332 -2.26 -12.27 4.95
CA VAL A 332 -3.67 -11.86 4.80
C VAL A 332 -4.18 -11.22 6.09
N ILE A 333 -3.85 -11.81 7.25
CA ILE A 333 -4.23 -11.25 8.54
C ILE A 333 -3.60 -9.87 8.75
N ALA A 334 -2.29 -9.74 8.58
CA ALA A 334 -1.59 -8.47 8.76
C ALA A 334 -2.09 -7.38 7.79
N HIS A 335 -2.34 -7.71 6.53
CA HIS A 335 -2.89 -6.76 5.54
C HIS A 335 -4.34 -6.39 5.84
N ALA A 336 -5.19 -7.34 6.25
CA ALA A 336 -6.57 -7.07 6.63
C ALA A 336 -6.66 -6.16 7.86
N GLN A 337 -5.77 -6.37 8.84
CA GLN A 337 -5.69 -5.48 10.00
C GLN A 337 -5.13 -4.11 9.58
N HIS A 338 -4.10 -4.04 8.75
CA HIS A 338 -3.48 -2.77 8.37
C HIS A 338 -4.39 -1.92 7.46
N TYR A 339 -4.95 -2.51 6.40
CA TYR A 339 -5.73 -1.81 5.39
C TYR A 339 -7.26 -1.86 5.62
N GLY A 340 -7.72 -2.67 6.57
CA GLY A 340 -9.11 -2.78 6.95
C GLY A 340 -9.97 -3.59 5.96
N PRO A 341 -11.30 -3.34 5.91
CA PRO A 341 -12.24 -4.19 5.19
C PRO A 341 -12.00 -4.23 3.68
N PHE A 342 -11.38 -3.19 3.11
CA PHE A 342 -11.15 -3.13 1.67
C PHE A 342 -10.14 -4.16 1.18
N TYR A 343 -9.21 -4.62 2.03
CA TYR A 343 -8.28 -5.69 1.65
C TYR A 343 -9.02 -7.03 1.57
N VAL A 344 -9.93 -7.30 2.50
CA VAL A 344 -10.81 -8.47 2.45
C VAL A 344 -11.75 -8.40 1.25
N LEU A 345 -12.32 -7.23 0.96
CA LEU A 345 -13.13 -7.00 -0.24
C LEU A 345 -12.31 -7.21 -1.52
N ALA A 346 -11.03 -6.84 -1.55
CA ALA A 346 -10.14 -7.10 -2.68
C ALA A 346 -10.02 -8.60 -2.97
N ILE A 347 -9.89 -9.43 -1.92
CA ILE A 347 -9.83 -10.89 -2.05
C ILE A 347 -11.18 -11.45 -2.54
N MET A 348 -12.30 -11.03 -1.92
CA MET A 348 -13.63 -11.50 -2.28
C MET A 348 -14.06 -11.12 -3.70
N LEU A 349 -13.61 -9.95 -4.17
CA LEU A 349 -13.91 -9.40 -5.49
C LEU A 349 -12.74 -9.57 -6.45
N TRP A 350 -11.79 -10.47 -6.16
CA TRP A 350 -10.58 -10.62 -6.96
C TRP A 350 -10.86 -10.87 -8.46
N PRO A 351 -11.87 -11.66 -8.87
CA PRO A 351 -12.23 -11.79 -10.27
C PRO A 351 -12.60 -10.44 -10.92
N GLN A 352 -13.41 -9.61 -10.26
CA GLN A 352 -13.81 -8.30 -10.75
C GLN A 352 -12.65 -7.31 -10.75
N VAL A 353 -11.86 -7.29 -9.67
CA VAL A 353 -10.63 -6.49 -9.55
C VAL A 353 -9.68 -6.82 -10.69
N SER A 354 -9.40 -8.11 -10.93
CA SER A 354 -8.54 -8.55 -12.01
C SER A 354 -9.09 -8.21 -13.40
N SER A 355 -10.40 -8.25 -13.61
CA SER A 355 -11.03 -7.79 -14.86
C SER A 355 -10.78 -6.31 -15.11
N ILE A 356 -11.04 -5.47 -14.11
CA ILE A 356 -10.82 -4.02 -14.20
C ILE A 356 -9.34 -3.72 -14.49
N VAL A 357 -8.42 -4.41 -13.79
CA VAL A 357 -6.97 -4.27 -14.02
C VAL A 357 -6.60 -4.57 -15.47
N LYS A 358 -7.11 -5.68 -16.01
CA LYS A 358 -6.87 -6.10 -17.40
C LYS A 358 -7.41 -5.09 -18.42
N GLU A 359 -8.58 -4.51 -18.15
CA GLU A 359 -9.18 -3.46 -18.99
C GLU A 359 -8.34 -2.18 -19.07
N GLN A 360 -7.57 -1.85 -18.02
CA GLN A 360 -6.70 -0.67 -18.03
C GLN A 360 -5.42 -0.87 -18.84
N GLY A 361 -5.00 -2.12 -19.06
CA GLY A 361 -3.88 -2.49 -19.95
C GLY A 361 -2.70 -3.17 -19.24
N ALA A 362 -1.76 -3.64 -20.05
CA ALA A 362 -0.67 -4.51 -19.61
C ALA A 362 0.26 -3.86 -18.55
N GLY A 363 0.43 -2.54 -18.57
CA GLY A 363 1.20 -1.83 -17.54
C GLY A 363 0.62 -2.04 -16.15
N LEU A 364 -0.70 -1.82 -15.98
CA LEU A 364 -1.36 -2.00 -14.68
C LEU A 364 -1.43 -3.46 -14.28
N VAL A 365 -1.61 -4.37 -15.24
CA VAL A 365 -1.52 -5.82 -15.00
C VAL A 365 -0.17 -6.18 -14.39
N PHE A 366 0.94 -5.71 -14.97
CA PHE A 366 2.26 -5.96 -14.40
C PHE A 366 2.39 -5.39 -12.98
N TYR A 367 1.99 -4.12 -12.80
CA TYR A 367 2.06 -3.45 -11.50
C TYR A 367 1.32 -4.24 -10.41
N ILE A 368 0.07 -4.60 -10.67
CA ILE A 368 -0.77 -5.31 -9.71
C ILE A 368 -0.28 -6.74 -9.49
N ALA A 369 0.16 -7.45 -10.55
CA ALA A 369 0.73 -8.79 -10.41
C ALA A 369 1.99 -8.79 -9.53
N LEU A 370 2.89 -7.82 -9.73
CA LEU A 370 4.10 -7.65 -8.92
C LEU A 370 3.74 -7.41 -7.45
N PHE A 371 2.88 -6.43 -7.15
CA PHE A 371 2.54 -6.11 -5.76
C PHE A 371 1.64 -7.15 -5.10
N ALA A 372 0.80 -7.85 -5.85
CA ALA A 372 0.05 -9.00 -5.35
C ALA A 372 1.01 -10.14 -4.96
N LEU A 373 2.04 -10.41 -5.76
CA LEU A 373 3.09 -11.36 -5.41
C LEU A 373 3.86 -10.91 -4.16
N LEU A 374 4.29 -9.65 -4.12
CA LEU A 374 5.03 -9.09 -2.99
C LEU A 374 4.20 -9.07 -1.69
N SER A 375 2.88 -8.92 -1.78
CA SER A 375 1.96 -9.01 -0.63
C SER A 375 1.90 -10.40 0.01
N ALA A 376 2.60 -11.39 -0.55
CA ALA A 376 2.95 -12.60 0.18
C ALA A 376 3.68 -12.27 1.48
N GLY A 377 4.49 -11.19 1.51
CA GLY A 377 5.12 -10.64 2.71
C GLY A 377 4.11 -10.19 3.77
N ALA A 378 4.40 -10.47 5.03
CA ALA A 378 3.52 -10.12 6.15
C ALA A 378 3.70 -8.69 6.69
N GLU A 379 4.73 -7.95 6.26
CA GLU A 379 4.95 -6.56 6.67
C GLU A 379 4.17 -5.60 5.77
N SER A 380 2.92 -5.31 6.13
CA SER A 380 1.99 -4.50 5.32
C SER A 380 2.55 -3.16 4.86
N ARG A 381 3.33 -2.47 5.70
CA ARG A 381 3.90 -1.16 5.34
C ARG A 381 4.78 -1.21 4.09
N GLN A 382 5.43 -2.35 3.80
CA GLN A 382 6.30 -2.50 2.62
C GLN A 382 5.55 -2.31 1.29
N PHE A 383 4.23 -2.49 1.31
CA PHE A 383 3.34 -2.39 0.13
C PHE A 383 2.39 -1.19 0.19
N ILE A 384 2.64 -0.24 1.11
CA ILE A 384 1.81 0.96 1.30
C ILE A 384 1.66 1.79 0.01
N ASN A 385 2.66 1.72 -0.87
CA ASN A 385 2.64 2.38 -2.17
C ASN A 385 1.68 1.72 -3.17
N ALA A 386 1.39 0.43 -3.07
CA ALA A 386 0.45 -0.24 -3.98
C ALA A 386 -1.00 -0.13 -3.52
N TRP A 387 -1.22 -0.05 -2.21
CA TRP A 387 -2.54 -0.07 -1.60
C TRP A 387 -3.53 0.95 -2.18
N PRO A 388 -3.19 2.24 -2.40
CA PRO A 388 -4.15 3.22 -2.88
C PRO A 388 -4.76 2.86 -4.23
N ILE A 389 -3.97 2.27 -5.12
CA ILE A 389 -4.41 1.81 -6.45
C ILE A 389 -5.35 0.63 -6.29
N VAL A 390 -5.00 -0.35 -5.46
CA VAL A 390 -5.85 -1.52 -5.18
C VAL A 390 -7.19 -1.07 -4.57
N ALA A 391 -7.16 -0.20 -3.57
CA ALA A 391 -8.36 0.34 -2.92
C ALA A 391 -9.30 1.01 -3.93
N VAL A 392 -8.78 1.86 -4.82
CA VAL A 392 -9.57 2.50 -5.89
C VAL A 392 -10.20 1.47 -6.83
N ILE A 393 -9.45 0.44 -7.23
CA ILE A 393 -9.96 -0.62 -8.11
C ILE A 393 -11.04 -1.46 -7.41
N VAL A 394 -10.92 -1.70 -6.10
CA VAL A 394 -11.96 -2.36 -5.30
C VAL A 394 -13.23 -1.50 -5.26
N CYS A 395 -13.11 -0.19 -5.07
CA CYS A 395 -14.26 0.72 -5.16
C CYS A 395 -14.93 0.68 -6.53
N GLU A 396 -14.16 0.61 -7.61
CA GLU A 396 -14.69 0.43 -8.96
C GLU A 396 -15.37 -0.94 -9.14
N ALA A 397 -14.80 -2.02 -8.59
CA ALA A 397 -15.41 -3.35 -8.60
C ALA A 397 -16.76 -3.38 -7.87
N LEU A 398 -16.82 -2.72 -6.70
CA LEU A 398 -18.05 -2.55 -5.92
C LEU A 398 -19.08 -1.73 -6.70
N ARG A 399 -18.68 -0.61 -7.31
CA ARG A 399 -19.57 0.21 -8.16
C ARG A 399 -20.17 -0.60 -9.29
N ARG A 400 -19.37 -1.36 -10.04
CA ARG A 400 -19.87 -2.19 -11.15
C ARG A 400 -20.84 -3.27 -10.68
N ARG A 401 -20.61 -3.84 -9.49
CA ARG A 401 -21.49 -4.85 -8.89
C ARG A 401 -22.81 -4.26 -8.39
N MET A 402 -22.78 -3.07 -7.79
CA MET A 402 -23.94 -2.42 -7.19
C MET A 402 -24.74 -1.55 -8.17
N GLY A 403 -24.16 -1.22 -9.32
CA GLY A 403 -24.75 -0.26 -10.26
C GLY A 403 -24.92 1.10 -9.60
N THR A 404 -26.12 1.68 -9.72
CA THR A 404 -26.48 2.96 -9.07
C THR A 404 -27.21 2.77 -7.75
N SER A 405 -27.08 1.60 -7.10
CA SER A 405 -27.77 1.32 -5.84
C SER A 405 -27.32 2.29 -4.73
N GLU A 406 -28.31 2.92 -4.09
CA GLU A 406 -28.14 3.80 -2.93
C GLU A 406 -28.34 3.03 -1.60
N ASP A 407 -27.82 1.81 -1.49
CA ASP A 407 -27.85 1.03 -0.25
C ASP A 407 -26.88 1.59 0.81
N TRP A 408 -27.26 2.72 1.42
CA TRP A 408 -26.53 3.39 2.49
C TRP A 408 -26.27 2.51 3.71
N ALA A 409 -27.08 1.46 3.95
CA ALA A 409 -26.80 0.52 5.03
C ALA A 409 -25.50 -0.26 4.78
N PHE A 410 -25.27 -0.72 3.53
CA PHE A 410 -24.00 -1.32 3.13
C PHE A 410 -22.82 -0.35 3.36
N TYR A 411 -22.93 0.87 2.83
CA TYR A 411 -21.86 1.87 2.90
C TYR A 411 -21.50 2.22 4.35
N TYR A 412 -22.49 2.47 5.21
CA TYR A 412 -22.25 2.76 6.63
C TYR A 412 -21.71 1.56 7.40
N SER A 413 -22.13 0.34 7.07
CA SER A 413 -21.59 -0.87 7.70
C SER A 413 -20.11 -1.05 7.38
N VAL A 414 -19.71 -0.83 6.12
CA VAL A 414 -18.29 -0.87 5.72
C VAL A 414 -17.49 0.22 6.44
N LEU A 415 -18.02 1.45 6.55
CA LEU A 415 -17.39 2.52 7.32
C LEU A 415 -17.23 2.15 8.79
N ALA A 416 -18.26 1.60 9.43
CA ALA A 416 -18.22 1.20 10.84
C ALA A 416 -17.14 0.14 11.08
N ILE A 417 -17.07 -0.89 10.23
CA ILE A 417 -16.02 -1.91 10.28
C ILE A 417 -14.63 -1.25 10.10
N ALA A 418 -14.48 -0.36 9.13
CA ALA A 418 -13.23 0.35 8.87
C ALA A 418 -12.77 1.19 10.08
N LEU A 419 -13.69 1.92 10.73
CA LEU A 419 -13.40 2.70 11.94
C LEU A 419 -12.93 1.81 13.09
N VAL A 420 -13.64 0.70 13.36
CA VAL A 420 -13.26 -0.24 14.42
C VAL A 420 -11.88 -0.84 14.14
N VAL A 421 -11.64 -1.36 12.94
CA VAL A 421 -10.39 -2.03 12.56
C VAL A 421 -9.23 -1.04 12.39
N SER A 422 -9.47 0.23 12.07
CA SER A 422 -8.41 1.24 12.01
C SER A 422 -7.75 1.49 13.37
N ARG A 423 -8.47 1.22 14.48
CA ARG A 423 -7.99 1.35 15.87
C ARG A 423 -7.40 2.72 16.18
N PHE A 424 -7.91 3.77 15.53
CA PHE A 424 -7.51 5.15 15.83
C PHE A 424 -7.79 5.52 17.31
N TRP A 425 -8.76 4.83 17.92
CA TRP A 425 -9.21 4.96 19.31
C TRP A 425 -8.37 4.19 20.33
N LEU A 426 -7.47 3.30 19.89
CA LEU A 426 -6.68 2.46 20.80
C LEU A 426 -5.36 3.14 21.13
N ASP A 427 -5.06 3.28 22.42
CA ASP A 427 -3.78 3.81 22.89
C ASP A 427 -2.66 2.79 22.64
N ILE A 428 -1.54 3.24 22.08
CA ILE A 428 -0.37 2.38 21.86
C ILE A 428 0.59 2.43 23.04
N ASN A 429 0.73 3.60 23.67
CA ASN A 429 1.71 3.86 24.72
C ASN A 429 1.16 3.49 26.12
N VAL A 430 0.83 2.21 26.32
CA VAL A 430 0.23 1.71 27.58
C VAL A 430 1.25 1.37 28.68
N GLY A 431 2.54 1.50 28.39
CA GLY A 431 3.63 1.21 29.32
C GLY A 431 4.98 1.70 28.80
N PRO A 432 6.08 1.50 29.54
CA PRO A 432 7.42 1.85 29.07
C PRO A 432 7.89 0.88 27.97
N TRP A 433 8.64 1.40 27.01
CA TRP A 433 9.30 0.59 25.98
C TRP A 433 10.27 -0.41 26.61
N THR A 434 10.11 -1.70 26.29
CA THR A 434 10.92 -2.79 26.88
C THR A 434 11.97 -3.37 25.92
N GLY A 435 11.81 -3.14 24.62
CA GLY A 435 12.61 -3.78 23.57
C GLY A 435 12.18 -5.22 23.27
N LYS A 436 11.19 -5.75 23.97
CA LYS A 436 10.67 -7.12 23.79
C LYS A 436 9.48 -7.09 22.84
N LEU A 437 9.80 -7.06 21.55
CA LEU A 437 8.81 -6.81 20.49
C LEU A 437 7.58 -7.71 20.54
N LEU A 438 7.70 -8.96 21.00
CA LEU A 438 6.61 -9.96 21.07
C LEU A 438 5.84 -9.99 22.41
N GLU A 439 6.22 -9.17 23.38
CA GLU A 439 5.58 -9.06 24.69
C GLU A 439 4.87 -7.70 24.84
N PHE A 440 3.90 -7.62 25.75
CA PHE A 440 3.34 -6.34 26.16
C PHE A 440 4.33 -5.63 27.10
N PRO A 441 4.45 -4.29 27.03
CA PRO A 441 3.57 -3.36 26.29
C PRO A 441 3.92 -3.16 24.80
N ASP A 442 5.14 -3.48 24.35
CA ASP A 442 5.62 -3.21 22.98
C ASP A 442 4.73 -3.81 21.87
N GLN A 443 4.07 -4.94 22.14
CA GLN A 443 3.07 -5.53 21.25
C GLN A 443 1.95 -4.58 20.84
N MET A 444 1.60 -3.55 21.63
CA MET A 444 0.58 -2.58 21.21
C MET A 444 0.95 -1.86 19.90
N LEU A 445 2.24 -1.71 19.62
CA LEU A 445 2.75 -1.19 18.35
C LEU A 445 2.90 -2.30 17.30
N PHE A 446 3.51 -3.43 17.67
CA PHE A 446 3.93 -4.47 16.73
C PHE A 446 2.86 -5.52 16.39
N MET A 447 1.74 -5.56 17.11
CA MET A 447 0.68 -6.54 16.87
C MET A 447 0.04 -6.41 15.48
N TYR A 448 0.33 -5.34 14.73
CA TYR A 448 -0.14 -5.12 13.36
C TYR A 448 0.95 -5.27 12.30
N THR A 449 2.18 -5.55 12.71
CA THR A 449 3.33 -5.70 11.82
C THR A 449 3.64 -7.17 11.73
N GLY A 450 3.23 -7.83 10.64
CA GLY A 450 3.19 -9.30 10.54
C GLY A 450 4.41 -10.05 11.07
N PRO A 451 5.67 -9.68 10.72
CA PRO A 451 6.86 -10.37 11.25
C PRO A 451 7.02 -10.30 12.78
N TRP A 452 6.44 -9.29 13.43
CA TRP A 452 6.52 -9.06 14.88
C TRP A 452 5.16 -9.21 15.57
N MET A 453 4.15 -9.76 14.90
CA MET A 453 2.85 -10.06 15.50
C MET A 453 2.96 -11.33 16.32
N SER A 454 2.86 -11.24 17.65
CA SER A 454 2.94 -12.41 18.54
C SER A 454 1.87 -13.46 18.18
N ASN A 455 2.13 -14.74 18.49
CA ASN A 455 1.17 -15.81 18.21
C ASN A 455 -0.20 -15.58 18.86
N ARG A 456 -0.21 -15.01 20.07
CA ARG A 456 -1.45 -14.65 20.77
C ARG A 456 -2.23 -13.58 20.01
N MET A 457 -1.56 -12.54 19.54
CA MET A 457 -2.23 -11.48 18.77
C MET A 457 -2.63 -11.94 17.37
N TYR A 458 -1.85 -12.84 16.75
CA TYR A 458 -2.24 -13.50 15.52
C TYR A 458 -3.58 -14.24 15.68
N GLU A 459 -3.77 -15.03 16.74
CA GLU A 459 -5.01 -15.76 17.00
C GLU A 459 -6.21 -14.81 17.18
N VAL A 460 -6.02 -13.71 17.92
CA VAL A 460 -7.03 -12.64 18.05
C VAL A 460 -7.38 -12.06 16.68
N PHE A 461 -6.38 -11.73 15.86
CA PHE A 461 -6.65 -11.12 14.56
C PHE A 461 -7.16 -12.10 13.51
N VAL A 462 -6.92 -13.40 13.64
CA VAL A 462 -7.64 -14.42 12.87
C VAL A 462 -9.14 -14.32 13.16
N ALA A 463 -9.54 -14.30 14.44
CA ALA A 463 -10.95 -14.17 14.81
C ALA A 463 -11.58 -12.87 14.29
N VAL A 464 -10.89 -11.73 14.45
CA VAL A 464 -11.36 -10.43 13.93
C VAL A 464 -11.50 -10.45 12.41
N THR A 465 -10.52 -11.01 11.70
CA THR A 465 -10.53 -11.08 10.22
C THR A 465 -11.64 -12.00 9.72
N LEU A 466 -11.88 -13.12 10.40
CA LEU A 466 -12.97 -14.04 10.08
C LEU A 466 -14.34 -13.38 10.29
N LEU A 467 -14.56 -12.70 11.41
CA LEU A 467 -15.81 -11.97 11.66
C LEU A 467 -16.04 -10.88 10.62
N MET A 468 -15.00 -10.09 10.30
CA MET A 468 -15.05 -9.10 9.23
C MET A 468 -15.38 -9.74 7.87
N THR A 469 -14.77 -10.89 7.55
CA THR A 469 -15.04 -11.65 6.32
C THR A 469 -16.50 -12.11 6.27
N VAL A 470 -17.02 -12.72 7.34
CA VAL A 470 -18.41 -13.17 7.38
C VAL A 470 -19.39 -12.00 7.23
N ALA A 471 -19.15 -10.89 7.94
CA ALA A 471 -19.98 -9.70 7.85
C ALA A 471 -19.99 -9.11 6.43
N LEU A 472 -18.82 -8.94 5.81
CA LEU A 472 -18.71 -8.42 4.45
C LEU A 472 -19.33 -9.37 3.42
N ALA A 473 -19.19 -10.69 3.58
CA ALA A 473 -19.83 -11.67 2.71
C ALA A 473 -21.36 -11.61 2.81
N ALA A 474 -21.91 -11.50 4.02
CA ALA A 474 -23.34 -11.35 4.24
C ALA A 474 -23.87 -10.05 3.61
N LEU A 475 -23.17 -8.93 3.82
CA LEU A 475 -23.47 -7.65 3.19
C LEU A 475 -23.45 -7.75 1.66
N LEU A 476 -22.41 -8.34 1.08
CA LEU A 476 -22.28 -8.52 -0.37
C LEU A 476 -23.32 -9.47 -0.98
N ARG A 477 -23.86 -10.41 -0.21
CA ARG A 477 -24.92 -11.32 -0.64
C ARG A 477 -26.30 -10.64 -0.64
N ASN A 478 -26.54 -9.75 0.31
CA ASN A 478 -27.81 -9.01 0.43
C ASN A 478 -27.93 -7.87 -0.58
N LEU A 479 -26.81 -7.43 -1.16
CA LEU A 479 -26.83 -6.53 -2.31
C LEU A 479 -27.55 -7.22 -3.46
N GLN A 480 -28.79 -6.82 -3.73
CA GLN A 480 -29.48 -7.18 -4.96
C GLN A 480 -28.59 -6.69 -6.11
N PRO A 481 -28.27 -7.54 -7.10
CA PRO A 481 -27.68 -7.06 -8.34
C PRO A 481 -28.64 -5.99 -8.84
N GLY A 482 -28.18 -4.73 -8.86
CA GLY A 482 -29.01 -3.65 -9.38
C GLY A 482 -29.54 -4.14 -10.72
N THR A 483 -30.86 -4.10 -10.92
CA THR A 483 -31.48 -4.50 -12.20
C THR A 483 -30.71 -3.77 -13.27
N ALA A 484 -29.78 -4.48 -13.92
CA ALA A 484 -28.96 -3.95 -14.98
C ALA A 484 -29.93 -3.82 -16.13
N GLY A 485 -30.72 -2.74 -16.08
CA GLY A 485 -31.71 -2.41 -17.07
C GLY A 485 -30.96 -2.41 -18.38
N ASP A 486 -31.35 -3.35 -19.21
CA ASP A 486 -31.15 -3.62 -20.63
C ASP A 486 -30.74 -2.42 -21.50
N ARG A 487 -29.70 -1.69 -21.08
CA ARG A 487 -29.00 -0.70 -21.89
C ARG A 487 -28.00 -1.50 -22.72
N SER A 488 -28.54 -2.29 -23.64
CA SER A 488 -27.81 -2.62 -24.85
C SER A 488 -27.24 -1.30 -25.40
N PRO A 489 -25.93 -1.21 -25.65
CA PRO A 489 -25.40 -0.05 -26.36
C PRO A 489 -26.08 -0.02 -27.73
N GLN A 490 -27.03 0.89 -27.91
CA GLN A 490 -27.47 1.26 -29.25
C GLN A 490 -26.25 1.90 -29.91
N HIS A 491 -25.62 1.12 -30.78
CA HIS A 491 -24.56 1.56 -31.69
C HIS A 491 -25.13 2.45 -32.79
#